data_AF-A0A242LBY1-F1
#
_entry.id   AF-A0A242LBY1-F1
#
_cell.length_a   1.000
_cell.length_b   1.000
_cell.length_c   1.000
_cell.angle_alpha   90.00
_cell.angle_beta   90.00
_cell.angle_gamma   90.00
#
_symmetry.space_group_name_H-M   'P 1'
#
loop_
_entity.id
_entity.type
_entity.pdbx_description
1 polymer ?
#
loop_
_entity_poly.entity_id
_entity_poly.type
_entity_poly.pdbx_seq_one_letter_code
_entity_poly.pdbx_strand_id
1 'polypeptide(L)' 'MVKKSGINISGDLEKIVKKKANDLLQRGVKSTCPSCKNQIVISPGKNTCSFCGAEINFNGSV' A
#
# COMPACT_ATOMS: atom_id res chain seq x y z
N MET A 1 -39.73 21.61 9.22
CA MET A 1 -38.37 21.27 9.71
C MET A 1 -37.79 20.21 8.79
N VAL A 2 -36.94 20.60 7.84
CA VAL A 2 -36.39 19.69 6.82
C VAL A 2 -35.17 18.98 7.42
N LYS A 3 -35.30 17.70 7.79
CA LYS A 3 -34.18 16.88 8.26
C LYS A 3 -33.21 16.68 7.08
N LYS A 4 -32.15 17.48 7.03
CA LYS A 4 -31.00 17.22 6.15
C LYS A 4 -30.32 15.94 6.63
N SER A 5 -30.65 14.81 6.04
CA SER A 5 -29.88 13.58 6.17
C SER A 5 -28.52 13.81 5.52
N GLY A 6 -27.57 14.32 6.30
CA GLY A 6 -26.17 14.43 5.90
C GLY A 6 -25.58 13.04 5.81
N ILE A 7 -25.64 12.45 4.61
CA ILE A 7 -24.79 11.30 4.27
C ILE A 7 -23.37 11.83 4.39
N ASN A 8 -22.63 11.40 5.42
CA ASN A 8 -21.23 11.73 5.60
C ASN A 8 -20.39 10.87 4.64
N ILE A 9 -20.54 11.12 3.32
CA ILE A 9 -19.90 10.39 2.22
C ILE A 9 -18.38 10.27 2.44
N SER A 10 -17.79 11.28 3.09
CA SER A 10 -16.36 11.34 3.41
C SER A 10 -15.90 10.16 4.28
N GLY A 11 -16.63 9.82 5.35
CA GLY A 11 -16.17 8.82 6.33
C GLY A 11 -16.25 7.39 5.81
N ASP A 12 -17.22 7.08 4.94
CA ASP A 12 -17.34 5.76 4.32
C ASP A 12 -16.35 5.59 3.17
N LEU A 13 -16.07 6.65 2.40
CA LEU A 13 -15.03 6.63 1.37
C LEU A 13 -13.64 6.44 1.98
N GLU A 14 -13.33 7.15 3.08
CA GLU A 14 -12.07 6.97 3.81
C GLU A 14 -11.87 5.52 4.25
N LYS A 15 -12.91 4.86 4.79
CA LYS A 15 -12.83 3.45 5.19
C LYS A 15 -12.57 2.53 3.99
N ILE A 16 -13.23 2.75 2.87
CA ILE A 16 -13.07 1.92 1.66
C ILE A 16 -11.66 2.09 1.08
N VAL A 17 -11.17 3.34 1.01
CA VAL A 17 -9.82 3.64 0.52
C VAL A 17 -8.77 3.01 1.43
N LYS A 18 -8.91 3.16 2.74
CA LYS A 18 -7.97 2.56 3.72
C LYS A 18 -7.96 1.03 3.65
N LYS A 19 -9.14 0.42 3.48
CA LYS A 19 -9.26 -1.04 3.32
C LYS A 19 -8.64 -1.54 2.01
N LYS A 20 -8.89 -0.85 0.88
CA LYS A 20 -8.27 -1.18 -0.41
C LYS A 20 -6.76 -0.98 -0.40
N ALA A 21 -6.29 0.13 0.17
CA ALA A 21 -4.85 0.39 0.31
C ALA A 21 -4.19 -0.71 1.14
N ASN A 22 -4.80 -1.11 2.27
CA ASN A 22 -4.26 -2.19 3.10
C ASN A 22 -4.24 -3.55 2.37
N ASP A 23 -5.30 -3.91 1.63
CA ASP A 23 -5.33 -5.15 0.84
C ASP A 23 -4.26 -5.16 -0.28
N LEU A 24 -4.05 -4.03 -0.96
CA LEU A 24 -3.00 -3.89 -1.96
C LEU A 24 -1.59 -3.98 -1.35
N LEU A 25 -1.40 -3.39 -0.17
CA LEU A 25 -0.13 -3.46 0.55
C LEU A 25 0.14 -4.88 1.09
N GLN A 26 -0.89 -5.58 1.57
CA GLN A 26 -0.78 -6.97 2.08
C GLN A 26 -0.39 -7.97 0.97
N ARG A 27 -0.82 -7.75 -0.27
CA ARG A 27 -0.49 -8.63 -1.40
C ARG A 27 0.96 -8.50 -1.89
N GLY A 28 1.68 -7.50 -1.41
CA GLY A 28 3.00 -7.15 -1.89
C GLY A 28 2.94 -6.50 -3.28
N VAL A 29 3.74 -5.47 -3.47
CA VAL A 29 3.84 -4.75 -4.74
C VAL A 29 4.99 -5.36 -5.53
N LYS A 30 4.74 -5.71 -6.80
CA LYS A 30 5.81 -6.05 -7.73
C LYS A 30 6.59 -4.77 -8.02
N SER A 31 7.82 -4.72 -7.56
CA SER A 31 8.73 -3.60 -7.76
C SER A 31 10.06 -4.09 -8.28
N THR A 32 10.78 -3.22 -8.97
CA THR A 32 12.10 -3.54 -9.49
C THR A 32 13.13 -3.21 -8.42
N CYS A 33 13.98 -4.18 -8.08
CA CYS A 33 15.08 -3.93 -7.15
C CYS A 33 16.02 -2.87 -7.72
N PRO A 34 16.29 -1.75 -7.01
CA PRO A 34 17.17 -0.71 -7.50
C PRO A 34 18.64 -1.17 -7.64
N SER A 35 19.04 -2.21 -6.90
CA SER A 35 20.42 -2.70 -6.90
C SER A 35 20.72 -3.68 -8.03
N CYS A 36 19.79 -4.60 -8.35
CA CYS A 36 20.05 -5.67 -9.33
C CYS A 36 19.07 -5.69 -10.51
N LYS A 37 18.14 -4.72 -10.58
CA LYS A 37 17.11 -4.60 -11.62
C LYS A 37 16.20 -5.82 -11.80
N ASN A 38 16.25 -6.79 -10.89
CA ASN A 38 15.34 -7.92 -10.88
C ASN A 38 13.99 -7.50 -10.33
N GLN A 39 12.94 -8.09 -10.89
CA GLN A 39 11.58 -7.89 -10.42
C GLN A 39 11.36 -8.71 -9.14
N ILE A 40 10.97 -8.05 -8.07
CA ILE A 40 10.74 -8.65 -6.76
C ILE A 40 9.39 -8.22 -6.22
N VAL A 41 8.84 -9.04 -5.33
CA VAL A 41 7.63 -8.68 -4.58
C VAL A 41 8.08 -8.07 -3.25
N ILE A 42 7.82 -6.78 -3.07
CA ILE A 42 8.12 -6.07 -1.83
C ILE A 42 6.83 -5.85 -1.05
N SER A 43 6.89 -6.11 0.26
CA SER A 43 5.83 -5.79 1.20
C SER A 43 6.10 -4.41 1.82
N PRO A 44 5.10 -3.73 2.38
CA PRO A 44 5.34 -2.54 3.19
C PRO A 44 6.28 -2.88 4.35
N GLY A 45 7.32 -2.07 4.53
CA GLY A 45 8.34 -2.25 5.57
C GLY A 45 9.71 -2.64 5.03
N LYS A 46 10.46 -3.40 5.84
CA LYS A 46 11.80 -3.89 5.54
C LYS A 46 11.71 -5.16 4.71
N ASN A 47 12.06 -5.06 3.43
CA ASN A 47 12.20 -6.21 2.55
C ASN A 47 13.67 -6.38 2.16
N THR A 48 14.07 -7.62 1.90
CA THR A 48 15.41 -7.92 1.39
C THR A 48 15.25 -8.54 0.01
N CYS A 49 16.02 -8.06 -0.97
CA CYS A 49 16.00 -8.61 -2.31
C CYS A 49 16.62 -10.02 -2.30
N SER A 50 15.85 -11.06 -2.64
CA SER A 50 16.35 -12.45 -2.70
C SER A 50 17.44 -12.68 -3.75
N PHE A 51 17.62 -11.77 -4.71
CA PHE A 51 18.60 -11.91 -5.78
C PHE A 51 19.97 -11.31 -5.44
N CYS A 52 19.99 -10.16 -4.76
CA CYS A 52 21.23 -9.42 -4.48
C CYS A 52 21.50 -9.18 -3.00
N GLY A 53 20.56 -9.54 -2.12
CA GLY A 53 20.68 -9.31 -0.68
C GLY A 53 20.49 -7.85 -0.26
N ALA A 54 20.19 -6.93 -1.18
CA ALA A 54 19.98 -5.53 -0.85
C ALA A 54 18.73 -5.34 0.02
N GLU A 55 18.87 -4.61 1.13
CA GLU A 55 17.73 -4.15 1.93
C GLU A 55 16.98 -3.04 1.19
N ILE A 56 15.67 -3.22 1.09
CA ILE A 56 14.72 -2.32 0.46
C ILE A 56 13.69 -1.98 1.51
N ASN A 57 13.76 -0.74 1.97
CA ASN A 57 12.74 -0.18 2.84
C ASN A 57 11.65 0.44 1.97
N PHE A 58 10.57 -0.30 1.75
CA PHE A 58 9.39 0.25 1.10
C PHE A 58 8.47 0.82 2.16
N ASN A 59 8.71 2.09 2.49
CA ASN A 59 7.75 2.86 3.27
C ASN A 59 6.63 3.25 2.32
N GLY A 60 5.62 2.38 2.18
CA GLY A 60 4.41 2.63 1.40
C GLY A 60 3.55 3.71 2.04
N SER A 61 4.12 4.91 2.21
CA SER A 61 3.39 6.11 2.58
C SER A 61 2.64 6.60 1.34
N VAL A 62 1.35 6.29 1.30
CA VAL A 62 0.37 7.05 0.53
C VAL A 62 -0.11 8.24 1.34
#